data_AF-A0A956J779-F1
#
_entry.id   AF-A0A956J779-F1
#
_cell.length_a   1.000
_cell.length_b   1.000
_cell.length_c   1.000
_cell.angle_alpha   90.00
_cell.angle_beta   90.00
_cell.angle_gamma   90.00
#
_symmetry.space_group_name_H-M   'P 1'
#
loop_
_entity.id
_entity.type
_entity.pdbx_description
1 polymer ?
#
loop_
_entity_poly.entity_id
_entity_poly.type
_entity_poly.pdbx_seq_one_letter_code
_entity_poly.pdbx_strand_id
1 'polypeptide(L)' 'MKYLAEFRDPERVRHLVAELARVTTQQWTVMEICGGQTHAIVRYGLDQLLPQGIELVHGPGCPVCVTPIEE' A
#
# COMPACT_ATOMS: atom_id res chain seq x y z
N MET A 1 1.34 -21.85 -3.61
CA MET A 1 0.99 -20.75 -4.55
C MET A 1 2.23 -20.47 -5.40
N LYS A 2 2.12 -20.54 -6.74
CA LYS A 2 3.25 -20.72 -7.67
C LYS A 2 4.22 -19.52 -7.82
N TYR A 3 3.97 -18.38 -7.18
CA TYR A 3 4.78 -17.16 -7.33
C TYR A 3 5.09 -16.43 -6.02
N LEU A 4 4.75 -17.01 -4.86
CA LEU A 4 4.90 -16.31 -3.58
C LEU A 4 6.36 -15.96 -3.25
N ALA A 5 7.30 -16.85 -3.58
CA ALA A 5 8.71 -16.64 -3.29
C ALA A 5 9.32 -15.50 -4.13
N GLU A 6 8.82 -15.29 -5.34
CA GLU A 6 9.33 -14.23 -6.24
C GLU A 6 8.94 -12.82 -5.78
N PHE A 7 7.74 -12.68 -5.22
CA PHE A 7 7.22 -11.38 -4.77
C PHE A 7 7.49 -11.10 -3.28
N ARG A 8 7.83 -12.11 -2.48
CA ARG A 8 8.17 -11.96 -1.05
C ARG A 8 9.68 -11.93 -0.83
N ASP A 9 10.32 -10.91 -1.39
CA ASP A 9 11.76 -10.68 -1.29
C ASP A 9 12.07 -9.39 -0.53
N PRO A 10 12.65 -9.46 0.69
CA PRO A 10 12.96 -8.28 1.48
C PRO A 10 14.07 -7.40 0.89
N GLU A 11 15.00 -7.95 0.10
CA GLU A 11 16.03 -7.15 -0.57
C GLU A 11 15.41 -6.29 -1.67
N ARG A 12 14.49 -6.88 -2.45
CA ARG A 12 13.74 -6.14 -3.46
C ARG A 12 12.92 -5.01 -2.85
N VAL A 13 12.29 -5.24 -1.70
CA VAL A 13 11.55 -4.19 -0.97
C VAL A 13 12.47 -3.06 -0.54
N ARG A 14 13.64 -3.36 0.05
CA ARG A 14 14.64 -2.32 0.43
C ARG A 14 15.07 -1.47 -0.76
N HIS A 15 15.35 -2.10 -1.89
CA HIS A 15 15.72 -1.39 -3.11
C HIS A 15 14.59 -0.47 -3.60
N LEU A 16 13.35 -0.96 -3.60
CA LEU A 16 12.19 -0.15 -3.99
C LEU A 16 11.96 1.04 -3.06
N VAL A 17 12.11 0.86 -1.75
CA VAL A 17 11.99 1.96 -0.77
C VAL A 17 13.07 3.02 -1.01
N ALA A 18 14.32 2.62 -1.28
CA ALA A 18 15.39 3.55 -1.61
C ALA A 18 15.11 4.32 -2.91
N GLU A 19 14.60 3.65 -3.93
CA GLU A 19 14.21 4.31 -5.19
C GLU A 19 13.02 5.26 -4.99
N LEU A 20 12.01 4.88 -4.20
CA LEU A 20 10.90 5.76 -3.84
C LEU A 20 11.42 7.03 -3.14
N ALA A 21 12.33 6.90 -2.18
CA ALA A 21 12.95 8.05 -1.52
C ALA A 21 13.70 8.96 -2.51
N ARG A 22 14.37 8.39 -3.52
CA ARG A 22 15.10 9.13 -4.55
C ARG A 22 14.19 9.88 -5.53
N VAL A 23 13.05 9.31 -5.90
CA VAL A 23 12.13 9.90 -6.91
C VAL A 23 11.05 10.80 -6.29
N THR A 24 10.88 10.75 -4.97
CA THR A 24 9.89 11.58 -4.25
C THR A 24 10.40 13.02 -4.14
N THR A 25 10.05 13.86 -5.10
CA THR A 25 10.48 15.27 -5.18
C THR A 25 9.51 16.27 -4.53
N GLN A 26 8.33 15.81 -4.13
CA GLN A 26 7.28 16.59 -3.49
C GLN A 26 6.41 15.70 -2.62
N GLN A 27 5.45 16.29 -1.92
CA GLN A 27 4.45 15.56 -1.14
C GLN A 27 3.45 14.89 -2.08
N TRP A 28 3.22 13.58 -1.90
CA TRP A 28 2.26 12.80 -2.64
C TRP A 28 1.26 12.16 -1.68
N THR A 29 -0.03 12.29 -2.00
CA THR A 29 -1.08 11.50 -1.38
C THR A 29 -1.47 10.38 -2.34
N VAL A 30 -1.29 9.14 -1.93
CA VAL A 30 -1.64 7.95 -2.72
C VAL A 30 -2.80 7.24 -2.04
N MET A 31 -3.88 6.98 -2.78
CA MET A 31 -5.04 6.25 -2.25
C MET A 31 -5.11 4.85 -2.84
N GLU A 32 -5.29 3.86 -1.98
CA GLU A 32 -5.72 2.51 -2.38
C GLU A 32 -7.22 2.33 -2.17
N ILE A 33 -7.84 1.42 -2.93
CA ILE A 33 -9.29 1.15 -2.87
C ILE A 33 -9.59 -0.35 -2.88
N CYS A 34 -8.74 -1.14 -2.23
CA CYS A 34 -8.90 -2.58 -2.12
C CYS A 34 -8.64 -3.03 -0.69
N GLY A 35 -9.67 -3.54 0.00
CA GLY A 35 -9.51 -4.05 1.37
C GLY A 35 -8.41 -5.12 1.52
N GLY A 36 -8.13 -5.89 0.46
CA GLY A 36 -7.01 -6.84 0.44
C GLY A 36 -5.64 -6.15 0.43
N GLN A 37 -5.51 -5.00 -0.25
CA GLN A 37 -4.31 -4.17 -0.20
C GLN A 37 -4.17 -3.51 1.17
N THR A 38 -5.24 -2.94 1.74
CA THR A 38 -5.25 -2.42 3.12
C THR A 38 -4.73 -3.47 4.10
N HIS A 39 -5.26 -4.70 4.01
CA HIS A 39 -4.83 -5.80 4.88
C HIS A 39 -3.34 -6.11 4.71
N ALA A 40 -2.84 -6.21 3.47
CA ALA A 40 -1.44 -6.50 3.22
C ALA A 40 -0.50 -5.37 3.72
N ILE A 41 -0.85 -4.12 3.45
CA ILE A 41 -0.09 -2.93 3.85
C ILE A 41 0.09 -2.90 5.36
N VAL A 42 -1.02 -3.00 6.11
CA VAL A 42 -1.01 -2.96 7.57
C VAL A 42 -0.31 -4.19 8.14
N ARG A 43 -0.58 -5.39 7.60
CA ARG A 43 0.02 -6.64 8.08
C ARG A 43 1.54 -6.63 7.97
N TYR A 44 2.09 -6.04 6.91
CA TYR A 44 3.53 -6.00 6.67
C TYR A 44 4.18 -4.66 7.05
N GLY A 45 3.42 -3.70 7.60
CA GLY A 45 3.91 -2.38 7.98
C GLY A 45 4.50 -1.58 6.81
N LEU A 46 3.93 -1.73 5.60
CA LEU A 46 4.49 -1.09 4.40
C LEU A 46 4.37 0.43 4.46
N ASP A 47 3.33 0.94 5.12
CA ASP A 47 3.10 2.36 5.41
C ASP A 47 4.25 2.98 6.20
N GLN A 48 4.86 2.23 7.13
CA GLN A 48 6.01 2.68 7.93
C GLN A 48 7.33 2.70 7.13
N LEU A 49 7.37 2.03 5.97
CA LEU A 49 8.54 1.98 5.11
C LEU A 49 8.53 3.07 4.04
N LEU A 50 7.40 3.74 3.83
CA LEU A 50 7.31 4.79 2.82
C LEU A 50 8.13 6.02 3.24
N PRO A 51 8.76 6.73 2.28
CA PRO A 51 9.43 7.98 2.57
C PRO A 51 8.42 9.03 3.06
N GLN A 52 8.87 9.96 3.92
CA GLN A 52 8.01 11.00 4.53
C GLN A 52 7.23 11.84 3.51
N GLY A 53 7.71 11.94 2.26
CA GLY A 53 7.02 12.65 1.18
C GLY A 53 5.84 11.89 0.57
N ILE A 54 5.49 10.70 1.08
CA ILE A 54 4.36 9.91 0.61
C ILE A 54 3.42 9.64 1.78
N GLU A 55 2.20 10.16 1.69
CA GLU A 55 1.08 9.81 2.55
C GLU A 55 0.22 8.76 1.85
N LEU A 56 -0.03 7.65 2.54
CA LEU A 56 -0.90 6.59 2.06
C LEU A 56 -2.29 6.72 2.72
N VAL A 57 -3.34 6.82 1.90
CA VAL A 57 -4.72 6.94 2.34
C VAL A 57 -5.50 5.67 1.96
N HIS A 58 -6.30 5.17 2.90
CA HIS A 58 -7.17 4.02 2.68
C HIS A 58 -8.54 4.47 2.22
N GLY A 59 -8.88 4.19 0.96
CA GLY A 59 -10.16 4.51 0.36
C GLY A 59 -11.25 3.49 0.69
N PRO A 60 -12.47 3.68 0.15
CA PRO A 60 -13.61 2.81 0.40
C PRO A 60 -13.55 1.49 -0.39
N GLY A 61 -12.53 0.67 -0.13
CA GLY A 61 -12.24 -0.58 -0.85
C GLY A 61 -13.03 -1.82 -0.42
N CYS A 62 -14.07 -1.63 0.41
CA CYS A 62 -14.89 -2.70 0.96
C CYS A 62 -16.32 -2.59 0.39
N PRO A 63 -16.74 -3.48 -0.52
CA PRO A 63 -18.03 -3.36 -1.21
C PRO A 63 -19.21 -3.44 -0.24
N VAL A 64 -19.09 -4.22 0.84
CA VAL A 64 -20.12 -4.34 1.90
C VAL A 64 -20.19 -3.07 2.75
N CYS A 65 -19.06 -2.40 2.97
CA CYS A 65 -18.99 -1.22 3.82
C CYS A 65 -19.61 0.02 3.15
N VAL A 66 -19.77 0.00 1.82
CA VAL A 66 -20.39 1.07 1.03
C VAL A 66 -21.80 0.74 0.55
N THR A 67 -22.35 -0.40 0.96
CA THR A 67 -23.73 -0.78 0.62
C THR A 67 -24.70 0.24 1.26
N PRO A 68 -25.60 0.87 0.47
CA PRO A 68 -26.62 1.76 1.01
C PRO A 68 -27.54 1.04 2.00
N ILE A 69 -28.05 1.77 2.99
CA ILE A 69 -28.99 1.22 3.99
C ILE A 69 -30.42 1.15 3.43
N GLU A 70 -30.69 1.88 2.35
CA GLU A 70 -32.03 2.09 1.79
C GLU A 70 -32.44 1.04 0.73
N GLU A 71 -31.70 -0.05 0.58
CA GLU A 71 -32.07 -1.23 -0.23
C GLU A 71 -32.81 -2.30 0.56
#